data_AF-A0A8J6BAU2-F1
#
_entry.id   AF-A0A8J6BAU2-F1
#
_cell.length_a   1.000
_cell.length_b   1.000
_cell.length_c   1.000
_cell.angle_alpha   90.00
_cell.angle_beta   90.00
_cell.angle_gamma   90.00
#
_symmetry.space_group_name_H-M   'P 1'
#
loop_
_entity.id
_entity.type
_entity.pdbx_description
1 polymer ?
#
loop_
_entity_poly.entity_id
_entity_poly.type
_entity_poly.pdbx_seq_one_letter_code
_entity_poly.pdbx_strand_id
1 'polypeptide(L)'
;MRAPFIVIEGLDRSGKDTQSELILEYVSSRMKAKLIHFPNRETTTGRLINDYLQKRVKLTDTEIHNLYAVNRREEEVAMRHDLLNGTALISIRYAFSGAAYSKAKDVPELPLEACLGPDRGVIAPDTVLFLTSRVADVSARAGFGDELYETSPFQAKVAASFELVKQESVDSVRWVDIPTGTIEEVFESIKVELDRMLADAASDNLGPIRRLWATPSGDSQQLETDRVILVDEDDRAVGSSTKRDTHVHPGQLHRAFSLLLFNEAGRLLLQQRAASKTTFPHYWSNTVCSHPLDVPDENTEVPIVGVGRALVRRAKYELGLDLGDVELTCPARIRYHARSDSIWSENEVDYIMVGRVEGRVTLTANPDEVSAVRWVDREEMAAMLADRSQLVSPWFRAICEQLILAAWSGTVVRLTESKDLIRIQPDIPASFVPLEVRQHVFVTNVPGSKLAWHRMICPWRSVCSVEDMTASESAELFLTQQDVTRQLKRISGLAGCTILNYSTVAGFSGMQDRMSVHVVARNDDEHESSIYDLVEQSMKAGRE
;
A
#
# COMPACT_ATOMS: atom_id res chain seq x y z
N MET A 1 15.03 4.15 -16.44
CA MET A 1 15.49 2.88 -17.03
C MET A 1 16.23 2.11 -15.94
N ARG A 2 15.72 0.92 -15.57
CA ARG A 2 16.41 0.05 -14.62
C ARG A 2 17.43 -0.83 -15.33
N ALA A 3 18.42 -1.32 -14.60
CA ALA A 3 19.37 -2.30 -15.10
C ALA A 3 18.83 -3.74 -14.99
N PRO A 4 19.44 -4.70 -15.73
CA PRO A 4 19.06 -6.10 -15.65
C PRO A 4 19.56 -6.79 -14.38
N PHE A 5 18.79 -7.78 -13.93
CA PHE A 5 19.20 -8.74 -12.92
C PHE A 5 19.44 -10.13 -13.54
N ILE A 6 20.70 -10.57 -13.53
CA ILE A 6 21.17 -11.84 -14.10
C ILE A 6 21.53 -12.78 -12.95
N VAL A 7 21.01 -14.00 -13.00
CA VAL A 7 21.34 -15.05 -12.03
C VAL A 7 22.05 -16.19 -12.74
N ILE A 8 23.12 -16.72 -12.14
CA ILE A 8 23.87 -17.87 -12.62
C ILE A 8 23.62 -19.04 -11.66
N GLU A 9 23.01 -20.10 -12.18
CA GLU A 9 22.68 -21.31 -11.43
C GLU A 9 23.37 -22.55 -12.02
N GLY A 10 23.42 -23.62 -11.23
CA GLY A 10 24.01 -24.90 -11.62
C GLY A 10 24.58 -25.65 -10.44
N LEU A 11 24.97 -26.91 -10.68
CA LEU A 11 25.54 -27.79 -9.67
C LEU A 11 26.84 -27.26 -9.06
N ASP A 12 27.25 -27.79 -7.91
CA ASP A 12 28.55 -27.44 -7.33
C ASP A 12 29.67 -27.66 -8.34
N ARG A 13 30.60 -26.72 -8.37
CA ARG A 13 31.71 -26.70 -9.32
C ARG A 13 31.30 -26.71 -10.79
N SER A 14 30.11 -26.26 -11.19
CA SER A 14 29.74 -26.13 -12.61
C SER A 14 30.50 -25.04 -13.38
N GLY A 15 31.26 -24.18 -12.68
CA GLY A 15 32.03 -23.07 -13.29
C GLY A 15 31.37 -21.70 -13.11
N LYS A 16 30.42 -21.57 -12.18
CA LYS A 16 29.68 -20.32 -11.93
C LYS A 16 30.61 -19.15 -11.60
N ASP A 17 31.59 -19.34 -10.71
CA ASP A 17 32.52 -18.29 -10.29
C ASP A 17 33.32 -17.77 -11.48
N THR A 18 33.96 -18.67 -12.23
CA THR A 18 34.72 -18.33 -13.44
C THR A 18 33.88 -17.59 -14.47
N GLN A 19 32.67 -18.07 -14.77
CA GLN A 19 31.82 -17.42 -15.76
C GLN A 19 31.29 -16.07 -15.27
N SER A 20 31.04 -15.93 -13.97
CA SER A 20 30.53 -14.67 -13.39
C SER A 20 31.51 -13.51 -13.51
N GLU A 21 32.82 -13.78 -13.42
CA GLU A 21 33.87 -12.77 -13.59
C GLU A 21 33.90 -12.27 -15.04
N LEU A 22 33.83 -13.19 -16.01
CA LEU A 22 33.76 -12.84 -17.44
C LEU A 22 32.48 -12.08 -17.78
N ILE A 23 31.34 -12.47 -17.20
CA ILE A 23 30.07 -11.74 -17.33
C ILE A 23 30.20 -10.35 -16.74
N LEU A 24 30.79 -10.22 -15.54
CA LEU A 24 30.99 -8.92 -14.90
C LEU A 24 31.84 -8.00 -15.77
N GLU A 25 32.96 -8.47 -16.29
CA GLU A 25 33.83 -7.68 -17.18
C GLU A 25 33.06 -7.24 -18.44
N TYR A 26 32.33 -8.16 -19.07
CA TYR A 26 31.58 -7.88 -20.29
C TYR A 26 30.46 -6.87 -20.09
N VAL A 27 29.67 -7.02 -19.03
CA VAL A 27 28.57 -6.10 -18.70
C VAL A 27 29.14 -4.76 -18.23
N SER A 28 30.21 -4.75 -17.43
CA SER A 28 30.86 -3.53 -16.91
C SER A 28 31.42 -2.63 -18.02
N SER A 29 31.83 -3.22 -19.15
CA SER A 29 32.28 -2.44 -20.32
C SER A 29 31.15 -1.66 -21.01
N ARG A 30 29.89 -1.91 -20.66
CA ARG A 30 28.69 -1.33 -21.31
C ARG A 30 27.78 -0.58 -20.33
N MET A 31 27.71 -1.00 -19.08
CA MET A 31 26.93 -0.35 -18.03
C MET A 31 27.52 -0.62 -16.65
N LYS A 32 27.07 0.10 -15.62
CA LYS A 32 27.46 -0.23 -14.24
C LYS A 32 27.00 -1.65 -13.92
N ALA A 33 27.86 -2.46 -13.33
CA ALA A 33 27.54 -3.82 -12.93
C ALA A 33 28.19 -4.17 -11.60
N LYS A 34 27.55 -5.08 -10.87
CA LYS A 34 28.02 -5.57 -9.58
C LYS A 34 27.77 -7.07 -9.48
N LEU A 35 28.79 -7.78 -9.00
CA LEU A 35 28.71 -9.18 -8.67
C LEU A 35 28.19 -9.35 -7.23
N ILE A 36 27.24 -10.26 -7.05
CA ILE A 36 26.68 -10.64 -5.75
C ILE A 36 26.68 -12.16 -5.62
N HIS A 37 26.76 -12.67 -4.40
CA HIS A 37 26.85 -14.11 -4.13
C HIS A 37 25.85 -14.50 -3.05
N PHE A 38 25.17 -15.63 -3.24
CA PHE A 38 24.35 -16.24 -2.20
C PHE A 38 24.85 -17.64 -1.83
N PRO A 39 25.02 -17.93 -0.52
CA PRO A 39 24.83 -17.01 0.60
C PRO A 39 25.88 -15.88 0.65
N ASN A 40 25.48 -14.66 1.02
CA ASN A 40 26.42 -13.61 1.37
C ASN A 40 27.01 -13.93 2.75
N ARG A 41 28.22 -14.47 2.77
CA ARG A 41 28.90 -14.95 3.99
C ARG A 41 29.38 -13.82 4.91
N GLU A 42 29.29 -12.55 4.49
CA GLU A 42 29.71 -11.40 5.28
C GLU A 42 28.67 -10.93 6.30
N THR A 43 27.39 -11.26 6.08
CA THR A 43 26.32 -10.90 7.02
C THR A 43 26.33 -11.81 8.26
N THR A 44 25.62 -11.41 9.32
CA THR A 44 25.50 -12.24 10.53
C THR A 44 24.86 -13.58 10.21
N THR A 45 23.79 -13.58 9.41
CA THR A 45 23.12 -14.79 8.92
C THR A 45 24.05 -15.59 8.01
N GLY A 46 24.80 -14.90 7.14
CA GLY A 46 25.82 -15.49 6.28
C GLY A 46 26.90 -16.28 7.02
N ARG A 47 27.43 -15.71 8.12
CA ARG A 47 28.43 -16.40 8.96
C ARG A 47 27.88 -17.68 9.57
N LEU A 48 26.64 -17.66 10.06
CA LEU A 48 25.98 -18.86 10.61
C LEU A 48 25.76 -19.94 9.54
N ILE A 49 25.36 -19.56 8.33
CA ILE A 49 25.26 -20.47 7.18
C ILE A 49 26.62 -21.08 6.86
N ASN A 50 27.69 -20.27 6.85
CA ASN A 50 29.04 -20.77 6.60
C ASN A 50 29.49 -21.77 7.67
N ASP A 51 29.22 -21.50 8.95
CA ASP A 51 29.52 -22.43 10.04
C ASP A 51 28.78 -23.76 9.89
N TYR A 52 27.53 -23.72 9.44
CA TYR A 52 26.76 -24.93 9.11
C TYR A 52 27.39 -25.70 7.94
N LEU A 53 27.73 -25.02 6.83
CA LEU A 53 28.36 -25.66 5.65
C LEU A 53 29.70 -26.32 5.98
N GLN A 54 30.47 -25.71 6.89
CA GLN A 54 31.74 -26.22 7.41
C GLN A 54 31.57 -27.22 8.57
N LYS A 55 30.34 -27.66 8.86
CA LYS A 55 30.01 -28.65 9.90
C LYS A 55 30.41 -28.21 11.33
N ARG A 56 30.56 -26.90 11.56
CA ARG A 56 30.88 -26.31 12.88
C ARG A 56 29.65 -26.13 13.77
N VAL A 57 28.48 -25.92 13.17
CA VAL A 57 27.19 -25.82 13.86
C VAL A 57 26.20 -26.81 13.26
N LYS A 58 25.32 -27.35 14.09
CA LYS A 58 24.21 -28.20 13.66
C LYS A 58 22.92 -27.40 13.66
N LEU A 59 22.22 -27.40 12.54
CA LEU A 59 20.89 -26.84 12.36
C LEU A 59 19.98 -27.92 11.78
N THR A 60 18.68 -27.84 12.06
CA THR A 60 17.68 -28.64 11.37
C THR A 60 17.57 -28.21 9.91
N ASP A 61 17.01 -29.07 9.06
CA ASP A 61 16.90 -28.79 7.63
C ASP A 61 16.01 -27.57 7.33
N THR A 62 14.94 -27.38 8.12
CA THR A 62 14.05 -26.22 8.02
C THR A 62 14.73 -24.94 8.50
N GLU A 63 15.50 -24.98 9.59
CA GLU A 63 16.23 -23.81 10.09
C GLU A 63 17.24 -23.29 9.07
N ILE A 64 18.09 -24.17 8.52
CA ILE A 64 19.07 -23.74 7.52
C ILE A 64 18.39 -23.25 6.22
N HIS A 65 17.29 -23.89 5.81
CA HIS A 65 16.54 -23.43 4.63
C HIS A 65 16.02 -22.01 4.81
N ASN A 66 15.40 -21.72 5.96
CA ASN A 66 14.91 -20.38 6.28
C ASN A 66 16.04 -19.36 6.40
N LEU A 67 17.20 -19.73 6.95
CA LEU A 67 18.35 -18.84 7.04
C LEU A 67 18.85 -18.41 5.66
N TYR A 68 18.88 -19.31 4.66
CA TYR A 68 19.21 -18.93 3.28
C TYR A 68 18.25 -17.87 2.72
N ALA A 69 16.95 -17.97 3.02
CA ALA A 69 15.97 -16.99 2.57
C ALA A 69 16.12 -15.64 3.29
N VAL A 70 16.36 -15.66 4.60
CA VAL A 70 16.66 -14.44 5.37
C VAL A 70 17.90 -13.74 4.81
N ASN A 71 18.96 -14.49 4.52
CA ASN A 71 20.20 -13.93 3.95
C ASN A 71 19.98 -13.25 2.60
N ARG A 72 19.06 -13.74 1.77
CA ARG A 72 18.65 -13.06 0.53
C ARG A 72 17.84 -11.79 0.80
N ARG A 73 16.89 -11.84 1.73
CA ARG A 73 16.04 -10.69 2.07
C ARG A 73 16.82 -9.52 2.67
N GLU A 74 17.90 -9.80 3.40
CA GLU A 74 18.83 -8.78 3.92
C GLU A 74 19.39 -7.89 2.79
N GLU A 75 19.67 -8.46 1.62
CA GLU A 75 20.26 -7.76 0.48
C GLU A 75 19.22 -7.08 -0.43
N GLU A 76 17.94 -7.42 -0.30
CA GLU A 76 16.91 -7.07 -1.28
C GLU A 76 16.73 -5.55 -1.46
N VAL A 77 16.83 -4.78 -0.37
CA VAL A 77 16.73 -3.32 -0.40
C VAL A 77 17.88 -2.71 -1.21
N ALA A 78 19.11 -3.19 -0.98
CA ALA A 78 20.29 -2.74 -1.71
C ALA A 78 20.22 -3.15 -3.19
N MET A 79 19.81 -4.39 -3.46
CA MET A 79 19.62 -4.90 -4.82
C MET A 79 18.60 -4.06 -5.60
N ARG A 80 17.45 -3.75 -5.00
CA ARG A 80 16.42 -2.91 -5.63
C ARG A 80 16.95 -1.52 -5.94
N HIS A 81 17.70 -0.92 -5.02
CA HIS A 81 18.32 0.38 -5.21
C HIS A 81 19.32 0.37 -6.38
N ASP A 82 20.21 -0.61 -6.42
CA ASP A 82 21.23 -0.77 -7.47
C ASP A 82 20.56 -0.90 -8.86
N LEU A 83 19.55 -1.77 -8.99
CA LEU A 83 18.83 -1.98 -10.25
C LEU A 83 18.12 -0.71 -10.74
N LEU A 84 17.40 -0.01 -9.85
CA LEU A 84 16.68 1.22 -10.20
C LEU A 84 17.64 2.37 -10.59
N ASN A 85 18.85 2.36 -10.04
CA ASN A 85 19.90 3.34 -10.36
C ASN A 85 20.82 2.91 -11.53
N GLY A 86 20.38 1.93 -12.33
CA GLY A 86 21.07 1.54 -13.55
C GLY A 86 22.34 0.70 -13.33
N THR A 87 22.46 0.04 -12.18
CA THR A 87 23.53 -0.93 -11.91
C THR A 87 23.02 -2.35 -12.09
N ALA A 88 23.56 -3.05 -13.08
CA ALA A 88 23.23 -4.45 -13.35
C ALA A 88 23.73 -5.34 -12.21
N LEU A 89 22.92 -6.32 -11.84
CA LEU A 89 23.29 -7.29 -10.80
C LEU A 89 23.56 -8.64 -11.45
N ILE A 90 24.69 -9.23 -11.12
CA ILE A 90 25.09 -10.57 -11.56
C ILE A 90 25.20 -11.40 -10.29
N SER A 91 24.30 -12.37 -10.11
CA SER A 91 24.24 -13.18 -8.90
C SER A 91 24.75 -14.58 -9.13
N ILE A 92 25.69 -15.02 -8.30
CA ILE A 92 26.09 -16.42 -8.20
C ILE A 92 25.18 -17.11 -7.21
N ARG A 93 24.35 -18.03 -7.73
CA ARG A 93 23.23 -18.64 -7.02
C ARG A 93 22.18 -17.61 -6.59
N TYR A 94 20.97 -18.07 -6.32
CA TYR A 94 19.90 -17.25 -5.77
C TYR A 94 18.87 -18.13 -5.02
N ALA A 95 17.59 -17.77 -5.06
CA ALA A 95 16.50 -18.53 -4.48
C ALA A 95 16.40 -19.96 -5.04
N PHE A 96 16.70 -20.15 -6.32
CA PHE A 96 16.59 -21.47 -6.99
C PHE A 96 17.53 -22.51 -6.37
N SER A 97 18.80 -22.15 -6.12
CA SER A 97 19.72 -22.96 -5.34
C SER A 97 19.18 -23.30 -3.94
N GLY A 98 18.61 -22.31 -3.24
CA GLY A 98 18.03 -22.53 -1.90
C GLY A 98 16.91 -23.57 -1.91
N ALA A 99 16.01 -23.51 -2.88
CA ALA A 99 14.91 -24.46 -3.03
C ALA A 99 15.40 -25.84 -3.49
N ALA A 100 16.26 -25.90 -4.51
CA ALA A 100 16.74 -27.16 -5.08
C ALA A 100 17.56 -27.98 -4.08
N TYR A 101 18.48 -27.35 -3.34
CA TYR A 101 19.30 -28.04 -2.34
C TYR A 101 18.47 -28.53 -1.15
N SER A 102 17.49 -27.76 -0.70
CA SER A 102 16.58 -28.18 0.37
C SER A 102 15.68 -29.34 -0.08
N LYS A 103 15.09 -29.26 -1.28
CA LYS A 103 14.25 -30.35 -1.81
C LYS A 103 15.03 -31.65 -2.00
N ALA A 104 16.30 -31.55 -2.39
CA ALA A 104 17.20 -32.70 -2.60
C ALA A 104 17.48 -33.51 -1.31
N LYS A 105 17.27 -32.92 -0.13
CA LYS A 105 17.37 -33.64 1.16
C LYS A 105 16.28 -34.70 1.32
N ASP A 106 15.14 -34.48 0.66
CA ASP A 106 14.02 -35.42 0.59
C ASP A 106 13.43 -35.77 1.97
N VAL A 107 13.17 -34.73 2.77
CA VAL A 107 12.56 -34.82 4.10
C VAL A 107 11.11 -34.34 4.07
N PRO A 108 10.18 -34.93 4.86
CA PRO A 108 8.76 -34.57 4.85
C PRO A 108 8.45 -33.10 5.16
N GLU A 109 9.31 -32.43 5.92
CA GLU A 109 9.18 -31.04 6.34
C GLU A 109 9.51 -30.05 5.21
N LEU A 110 10.17 -30.50 4.14
CA LEU A 110 10.60 -29.69 3.01
C LEU A 110 10.08 -30.26 1.67
N PRO A 111 8.75 -30.36 1.47
CA PRO A 111 8.20 -30.54 0.13
C PRO A 111 8.57 -29.35 -0.77
N LEU A 112 8.42 -29.50 -2.10
CA LEU A 112 8.79 -28.46 -3.07
C LEU A 112 8.14 -27.11 -2.72
N GLU A 113 6.83 -27.11 -2.45
CA GLU A 113 6.08 -25.91 -2.06
C GLU A 113 6.67 -25.19 -0.83
N ALA A 114 7.06 -25.95 0.20
CA ALA A 114 7.70 -25.38 1.39
C ALA A 114 9.10 -24.84 1.09
N CYS A 115 9.81 -25.41 0.11
CA CYS A 115 11.12 -24.94 -0.34
C CYS A 115 11.04 -23.62 -1.13
N LEU A 116 9.91 -23.34 -1.79
CA LEU A 116 9.69 -22.10 -2.55
C LEU A 116 9.18 -20.96 -1.64
N GLY A 117 8.37 -21.31 -0.64
CA GLY A 117 7.64 -20.39 0.23
C GLY A 117 8.45 -19.21 0.80
N PRO A 118 9.59 -19.44 1.47
CA PRO A 118 10.36 -18.37 2.11
C PRO A 118 10.89 -17.29 1.15
N ASP A 119 11.17 -17.66 -0.10
CA ASP A 119 11.66 -16.75 -1.14
C ASP A 119 10.54 -16.17 -2.01
N ARG A 120 9.26 -16.53 -1.79
CA ARG A 120 8.16 -15.90 -2.51
C ARG A 120 8.19 -14.38 -2.34
N GLY A 121 8.12 -13.68 -3.47
CA GLY A 121 8.11 -12.22 -3.50
C GLY A 121 9.48 -11.56 -3.49
N VAL A 122 10.61 -12.29 -3.46
CA VAL A 122 11.92 -11.66 -3.68
C VAL A 122 12.02 -11.11 -5.11
N ILE A 123 13.04 -10.31 -5.40
CA ILE A 123 13.24 -9.76 -6.74
C ILE A 123 13.40 -10.91 -7.75
N ALA A 124 12.56 -10.94 -8.79
CA ALA A 124 12.71 -11.90 -9.88
C ALA A 124 13.84 -11.49 -10.82
N PRO A 125 14.72 -12.42 -11.21
CA PRO A 125 15.70 -12.16 -12.25
C PRO A 125 15.03 -11.96 -13.61
N ASP A 126 15.69 -11.16 -14.44
CA ASP A 126 15.33 -11.02 -15.85
C ASP A 126 15.74 -12.28 -16.61
N THR A 127 16.82 -12.93 -16.20
CA THR A 127 17.30 -14.18 -16.79
C THR A 127 18.08 -15.02 -15.78
N VAL A 128 17.87 -16.33 -15.85
CA VAL A 128 18.67 -17.35 -15.16
C VAL A 128 19.48 -18.12 -16.19
N LEU A 129 20.80 -17.99 -16.11
CA LEU A 129 21.78 -18.76 -16.86
C LEU A 129 22.07 -20.06 -16.10
N PHE A 130 21.62 -21.19 -16.61
CA PHE A 130 21.79 -22.49 -15.96
C PHE A 130 22.93 -23.28 -16.61
N LEU A 131 24.04 -23.45 -15.89
CA LEU A 131 25.20 -24.20 -16.39
C LEU A 131 24.94 -25.71 -16.31
N THR A 132 24.68 -26.34 -17.46
CA THR A 132 24.26 -27.75 -17.59
C THR A 132 25.39 -28.78 -17.43
N SER A 133 26.13 -28.73 -16.32
CA SER A 133 27.19 -29.72 -16.05
C SER A 133 26.63 -31.07 -15.59
N ARG A 134 27.17 -32.19 -16.11
CA ARG A 134 26.82 -33.53 -15.59
C ARG A 134 27.52 -33.75 -14.25
N VAL A 135 26.90 -34.55 -13.38
CA VAL A 135 27.47 -34.90 -12.06
C VAL A 135 28.88 -35.51 -12.18
N ALA A 136 29.11 -36.33 -13.21
CA ALA A 136 30.41 -36.92 -13.49
C ALA A 136 31.50 -35.86 -13.74
N ASP A 137 31.16 -34.82 -14.51
CA ASP A 137 32.10 -33.77 -14.92
C ASP A 137 32.46 -32.83 -13.74
N VAL A 138 31.51 -32.57 -12.83
CA VAL A 138 31.76 -31.74 -11.63
C VAL A 138 32.53 -32.49 -10.55
N SER A 139 32.29 -33.79 -10.40
CA SER A 139 32.97 -34.62 -9.39
C SER A 139 34.45 -34.84 -9.70
N ALA A 140 34.88 -34.66 -10.95
CA ALA A 140 36.26 -34.79 -11.39
C ALA A 140 37.11 -33.52 -11.12
N ARG A 141 36.50 -32.40 -10.71
CA ARG A 141 37.18 -31.13 -10.47
C ARG A 141 37.82 -31.10 -9.08
N ALA A 142 39.00 -30.48 -8.96
CA ALA A 142 39.80 -30.48 -7.73
C ALA A 142 39.04 -29.94 -6.51
N GLY A 143 39.17 -30.63 -5.36
CA GLY A 143 38.59 -30.33 -4.03
C GLY A 143 37.14 -30.79 -3.80
N PHE A 144 36.54 -31.58 -4.72
CA PHE A 144 35.16 -32.04 -4.57
C PHE A 144 35.04 -32.91 -3.31
N GLY A 145 34.20 -32.48 -2.36
CA GLY A 145 33.98 -33.16 -1.09
C GLY A 145 34.35 -32.34 0.15
N ASP A 146 34.88 -31.13 -0.02
CA ASP A 146 35.33 -30.28 1.09
C ASP A 146 34.13 -29.68 1.86
N GLU A 147 33.03 -29.37 1.18
CA GLU A 147 31.79 -28.86 1.79
C GLU A 147 30.69 -29.94 1.93
N LEU A 148 29.71 -29.69 2.82
CA LEU A 148 28.66 -30.66 3.23
C LEU A 148 27.90 -31.34 2.09
N TYR A 149 27.66 -30.63 0.97
CA TYR A 149 26.80 -31.08 -0.12
C TYR A 149 27.54 -31.62 -1.35
N GLU A 150 28.87 -31.67 -1.31
CA GLU A 150 29.71 -32.06 -2.44
C GLU A 150 29.89 -33.58 -2.53
N THR A 151 28.77 -34.30 -2.66
CA THR A 151 28.76 -35.74 -2.89
C THR A 151 27.97 -36.08 -4.15
N SER A 152 28.47 -36.99 -4.99
CA SER A 152 27.82 -37.34 -6.26
C SER A 152 26.36 -37.79 -6.10
N PRO A 153 25.99 -38.62 -5.09
CA PRO A 153 24.60 -38.99 -4.86
C PRO A 153 23.70 -37.80 -4.53
N PHE A 154 24.20 -36.84 -3.74
CA PHE A 154 23.44 -35.65 -3.39
C PHE A 154 23.29 -34.70 -4.58
N GLN A 155 24.38 -34.47 -5.33
CA GLN A 155 24.34 -33.61 -6.54
C GLN A 155 23.39 -34.14 -7.61
N ALA A 156 23.22 -35.47 -7.73
CA ALA A 156 22.21 -36.05 -8.62
C ALA A 156 20.77 -35.69 -8.18
N LYS A 157 20.49 -35.70 -6.87
CA LYS A 157 19.20 -35.24 -6.33
C LYS A 157 18.99 -33.74 -6.53
N VAL A 158 20.05 -32.94 -6.39
CA VAL A 158 20.03 -31.49 -6.65
C VAL A 158 19.71 -31.21 -8.11
N ALA A 159 20.33 -31.93 -9.05
CA ALA A 159 20.04 -31.80 -10.48
C ALA A 159 18.56 -32.06 -10.78
N ALA A 160 18.00 -33.15 -10.26
CA ALA A 160 16.58 -33.46 -10.41
C ALA A 160 15.68 -32.40 -9.75
N SER A 161 16.09 -31.83 -8.62
CA SER A 161 15.34 -30.79 -7.91
C SER A 161 15.34 -29.46 -8.67
N PHE A 162 16.43 -29.11 -9.36
CA PHE A 162 16.47 -27.92 -10.22
C PHE A 162 15.46 -27.98 -11.35
N GLU A 163 15.23 -29.15 -11.96
CA GLU A 163 14.21 -29.30 -13.00
C GLU A 163 12.80 -28.99 -12.48
N LEU A 164 12.48 -29.45 -11.26
CA LEU A 164 11.21 -29.11 -10.61
C LEU A 164 11.10 -27.61 -10.33
N VAL A 165 12.14 -27.00 -9.79
CA VAL A 165 12.17 -25.55 -9.49
C VAL A 165 12.07 -24.70 -10.76
N LYS A 166 12.69 -25.15 -11.85
CA LYS A 166 12.62 -24.51 -13.16
C LYS A 166 11.20 -24.55 -13.73
N GLN A 167 10.50 -25.69 -13.60
CA GLN A 167 9.10 -25.81 -14.01
C GLN A 167 8.19 -24.82 -13.27
N GLU A 168 8.39 -24.63 -11.97
CA GLU A 168 7.62 -23.68 -11.13
C GLU A 168 7.90 -22.20 -11.43
N SER A 169 8.90 -21.90 -12.28
CA SER A 169 9.29 -20.52 -12.61
C SER A 169 9.35 -20.21 -14.10
N VAL A 170 9.06 -21.17 -14.99
CA VAL A 170 9.25 -20.99 -16.44
C VAL A 170 8.38 -19.86 -17.03
N ASP A 171 7.20 -19.62 -16.45
CA ASP A 171 6.29 -18.56 -16.89
C ASP A 171 6.69 -17.18 -16.37
N SER A 172 7.50 -17.12 -15.31
CA SER A 172 7.88 -15.88 -14.63
C SER A 172 9.35 -15.53 -14.79
N VAL A 173 10.20 -16.45 -15.21
CA VAL A 173 11.64 -16.24 -15.34
C VAL A 173 12.13 -16.86 -16.63
N ARG A 174 12.98 -16.11 -17.35
CA ARG A 174 13.64 -16.64 -18.53
C ARG A 174 14.80 -17.53 -18.13
N TRP A 175 14.66 -18.83 -18.36
CA TRP A 175 15.75 -19.79 -18.19
C TRP A 175 16.51 -20.00 -19.50
N VAL A 176 17.84 -20.03 -19.40
CA VAL A 176 18.72 -20.33 -20.52
C VAL A 176 19.70 -21.41 -20.10
N ASP A 177 19.56 -22.58 -20.72
CA ASP A 177 20.48 -23.69 -20.50
C ASP A 177 21.78 -23.45 -21.27
N ILE A 178 22.88 -23.30 -20.53
CA ILE A 178 24.21 -23.08 -21.09
C ILE A 178 24.91 -24.43 -21.21
N PRO A 179 25.34 -24.83 -22.42
CA PRO A 179 25.98 -26.12 -22.66
C PRO A 179 27.34 -26.21 -21.97
N THR A 180 27.80 -27.44 -21.74
CA THR A 180 29.18 -27.69 -21.28
C THR A 180 30.18 -27.48 -22.41
N GLY A 181 31.34 -26.91 -22.08
CA GLY A 181 32.47 -26.75 -23.01
C GLY A 181 33.69 -26.21 -22.27
N THR A 182 34.66 -25.72 -23.04
CA THR A 182 35.75 -24.87 -22.53
C THR A 182 35.19 -23.57 -21.92
N ILE A 183 36.02 -22.86 -21.13
CA ILE A 183 35.60 -21.60 -20.49
C ILE A 183 35.11 -20.61 -21.56
N GLU A 184 35.82 -20.54 -22.68
CA GLU A 184 35.55 -19.66 -23.81
C GLU A 184 34.26 -20.05 -24.55
N GLU A 185 34.04 -21.34 -24.84
CA GLU A 185 32.81 -21.80 -25.51
C GLU A 185 31.56 -21.58 -24.67
N VAL A 186 31.67 -21.82 -23.36
CA VAL A 186 30.59 -21.55 -22.39
C VAL A 186 30.29 -20.05 -22.37
N PHE A 187 31.33 -19.21 -22.34
CA PHE A 187 31.16 -17.76 -22.31
C PHE A 187 30.56 -17.20 -23.61
N GLU A 188 30.97 -17.70 -24.77
CA GLU A 188 30.36 -17.31 -26.06
C GLU A 188 28.87 -17.68 -26.12
N SER A 189 28.48 -18.81 -25.53
CA SER A 189 27.06 -19.19 -25.39
C SER A 189 26.30 -18.21 -24.50
N ILE A 190 26.92 -17.75 -23.42
CA ILE A 190 26.33 -16.76 -22.49
C ILE A 190 26.20 -15.38 -23.15
N LYS A 191 27.20 -14.94 -23.93
CA LYS A 191 27.22 -13.63 -24.58
C LYS A 191 25.99 -13.37 -25.45
N VAL A 192 25.48 -14.39 -26.14
CA VAL A 192 24.25 -14.29 -26.95
C VAL A 192 23.08 -13.76 -26.12
N GLU A 193 22.92 -14.29 -24.90
CA GLU A 193 21.85 -13.87 -24.00
C GLU A 193 22.15 -12.52 -23.35
N LEU A 194 23.42 -12.24 -22.99
CA LEU A 194 23.81 -10.94 -22.45
C LEU A 194 23.53 -9.80 -23.43
N ASP A 195 23.88 -9.98 -24.71
CA ASP A 195 23.65 -8.97 -25.75
C ASP A 195 22.16 -8.65 -25.91
N ARG A 196 21.30 -9.68 -25.86
CA ARG A 196 19.85 -9.52 -25.87
C ARG A 196 19.38 -8.69 -24.66
N MET A 197 19.81 -9.06 -23.46
CA MET A 197 19.40 -8.38 -22.23
C MET A 197 19.87 -6.92 -22.18
N LEU A 198 21.08 -6.65 -22.66
CA LEU A 198 21.64 -5.30 -22.71
C LEU A 198 20.91 -4.44 -23.74
N ALA A 199 20.49 -5.01 -24.88
CA ALA A 199 19.64 -4.33 -25.85
C ALA A 199 18.26 -4.00 -25.27
N ASP A 200 17.65 -4.92 -24.51
CA ASP A 200 16.38 -4.67 -23.81
C ASP A 200 16.52 -3.57 -22.77
N ALA A 201 17.61 -3.58 -21.99
CA ALA A 201 17.90 -2.56 -20.99
C ALA A 201 18.08 -1.16 -21.63
N ALA A 202 18.83 -1.09 -22.74
CA ALA A 202 19.05 0.16 -23.47
C ALA A 202 17.76 0.71 -24.12
N SER A 203 16.80 -0.16 -24.43
CA SER A 203 15.53 0.19 -25.05
C SER A 203 14.37 0.35 -24.04
N ASP A 204 14.65 0.27 -22.73
CA ASP A 204 13.67 0.28 -21.63
C ASP A 204 12.60 -0.83 -21.72
N ASN A 205 12.94 -1.95 -22.38
CA ASN A 205 12.04 -3.09 -22.59
C ASN A 205 12.05 -4.12 -21.45
N LEU A 206 12.89 -3.92 -20.41
CA LEU A 206 12.92 -4.81 -19.24
C LEU A 206 11.65 -4.71 -18.38
N GLY A 207 10.84 -3.66 -18.54
CA GLY A 207 9.65 -3.43 -17.72
C GLY A 207 9.98 -3.16 -16.23
N PRO A 208 9.00 -3.22 -15.32
CA PRO A 208 9.23 -3.04 -13.89
C PRO A 208 10.00 -4.22 -13.27
N ILE A 209 10.58 -4.00 -12.08
CA ILE A 209 11.16 -5.10 -11.29
C ILE A 209 10.03 -6.04 -10.87
N ARG A 210 10.15 -7.33 -11.24
CA ARG A 210 9.14 -8.37 -10.98
C ARG A 210 9.43 -9.11 -9.67
N ARG A 211 8.45 -9.91 -9.23
CA ARG A 211 8.47 -10.67 -7.97
C ARG A 211 8.54 -12.17 -8.25
N LEU A 212 9.51 -12.87 -7.66
CA LEU A 212 9.79 -14.29 -7.93
C LEU A 212 8.83 -15.18 -7.15
N TRP A 213 8.25 -16.19 -7.82
CA TRP A 213 7.25 -17.11 -7.26
C TRP A 213 6.13 -16.42 -6.48
N ALA A 214 5.95 -15.13 -6.72
CA ALA A 214 4.71 -14.49 -6.40
C ALA A 214 3.69 -15.24 -7.25
N THR A 215 2.67 -15.78 -6.60
CA THR A 215 1.38 -15.88 -7.26
C THR A 215 1.18 -14.54 -7.98
N PRO A 216 0.72 -14.52 -9.25
CA PRO A 216 0.16 -13.29 -9.77
C PRO A 216 -0.82 -12.86 -8.70
N SER A 217 -0.48 -11.80 -7.95
CA SER A 217 -1.40 -11.26 -6.98
C SER A 217 -2.71 -11.13 -7.76
N GLY A 218 -3.83 -11.62 -7.21
CA GLY A 218 -5.12 -11.44 -7.86
C GLY A 218 -5.23 -10.02 -8.43
N ASP A 219 -4.70 -9.05 -7.68
CA ASP A 219 -4.54 -7.66 -8.09
C ASP A 219 -3.84 -7.43 -9.45
N SER A 220 -2.62 -7.92 -9.70
CA SER A 220 -1.89 -7.67 -10.97
C SER A 220 -2.55 -8.29 -12.20
N GLN A 221 -3.18 -9.46 -12.06
CA GLN A 221 -3.96 -10.05 -13.15
C GLN A 221 -5.28 -9.28 -13.35
N GLN A 222 -5.96 -8.94 -12.24
CA GLN A 222 -7.18 -8.14 -12.23
C GLN A 222 -6.97 -6.75 -12.82
N LEU A 223 -5.78 -6.14 -12.66
CA LEU A 223 -5.47 -4.84 -13.26
C LEU A 223 -5.71 -4.84 -14.78
N GLU A 224 -5.33 -5.91 -15.47
CA GLU A 224 -5.45 -6.02 -16.92
C GLU A 224 -6.78 -6.64 -17.36
N THR A 225 -7.33 -7.60 -16.59
CA THR A 225 -8.53 -8.35 -16.98
C THR A 225 -9.83 -7.72 -16.52
N ASP A 226 -9.85 -7.09 -15.34
CA ASP A 226 -11.07 -6.57 -14.76
C ASP A 226 -11.43 -5.25 -15.43
N ARG A 227 -12.65 -5.17 -15.95
CA ARG A 227 -13.24 -3.93 -16.46
C ARG A 227 -14.15 -3.35 -15.40
N VAL A 228 -13.88 -2.11 -14.99
CA VAL A 228 -14.70 -1.39 -14.01
C VAL A 228 -15.63 -0.40 -14.71
N ILE A 229 -16.71 -0.02 -14.02
CA ILE A 229 -17.75 0.86 -14.55
C ILE A 229 -17.30 2.32 -14.41
N LEU A 230 -17.09 3.00 -15.53
CA LEU A 230 -16.85 4.45 -15.55
C LEU A 230 -18.17 5.19 -15.31
N VAL A 231 -18.12 6.26 -14.51
CA VAL A 231 -19.31 7.04 -14.16
C VAL A 231 -19.09 8.54 -14.32
N ASP A 232 -20.17 9.28 -14.51
CA ASP A 232 -20.19 10.74 -14.38
C ASP A 232 -20.28 11.19 -12.91
N GLU A 233 -20.31 12.51 -12.69
CA GLU A 233 -20.38 13.08 -11.33
C GLU A 233 -21.68 12.77 -10.56
N ASP A 234 -22.72 12.33 -11.28
CA ASP A 234 -24.02 11.96 -10.73
C ASP A 234 -24.16 10.42 -10.60
N ASP A 235 -23.05 9.69 -10.78
CA ASP A 235 -23.00 8.23 -10.73
C ASP A 235 -23.84 7.54 -11.82
N ARG A 236 -23.96 8.16 -13.01
CA ARG A 236 -24.50 7.48 -14.19
C ARG A 236 -23.37 6.75 -14.91
N ALA A 237 -23.59 5.50 -15.28
CA ALA A 237 -22.63 4.73 -16.05
C ALA A 237 -22.42 5.37 -17.44
N VAL A 238 -21.17 5.68 -17.79
CA VAL A 238 -20.80 6.32 -19.08
C VAL A 238 -19.91 5.43 -19.95
N GLY A 239 -19.43 4.30 -19.42
CA GLY A 239 -18.62 3.33 -20.14
C GLY A 239 -17.90 2.37 -19.21
N SER A 240 -16.83 1.76 -19.71
CA SER A 240 -15.94 0.92 -18.92
C SER A 240 -14.49 1.06 -19.34
N SER A 241 -13.59 0.73 -18.43
CA SER A 241 -12.15 0.76 -18.65
C SER A 241 -11.48 -0.32 -17.81
N THR A 242 -10.23 -0.66 -18.14
CA THR A 242 -9.48 -1.63 -17.34
C THR A 242 -9.23 -1.05 -15.95
N LYS A 243 -9.17 -1.92 -14.93
CA LYS A 243 -8.82 -1.50 -13.57
C LYS A 243 -7.47 -0.77 -13.56
N ARG A 244 -6.50 -1.18 -14.39
CA ARG A 244 -5.25 -0.45 -14.58
C ARG A 244 -5.49 0.99 -15.02
N ASP A 245 -6.14 1.19 -16.16
CA ASP A 245 -6.27 2.51 -16.78
C ASP A 245 -7.11 3.46 -15.92
N THR A 246 -8.07 2.94 -15.15
CA THR A 246 -8.85 3.78 -14.22
C THR A 246 -8.05 4.26 -13.02
N HIS A 247 -6.99 3.54 -12.63
CA HIS A 247 -6.19 3.87 -11.46
C HIS A 247 -4.85 4.55 -11.81
N VAL A 248 -4.45 4.61 -13.10
CA VAL A 248 -3.29 5.42 -13.51
C VAL A 248 -3.60 6.90 -13.32
N HIS A 249 -2.76 7.58 -12.53
CA HIS A 249 -2.91 8.99 -12.16
C HIS A 249 -3.03 9.90 -13.41
N PRO A 250 -4.05 10.79 -13.49
CA PRO A 250 -4.93 11.25 -12.42
C PRO A 250 -6.14 10.37 -12.07
N GLY A 251 -6.30 9.20 -12.70
CA GLY A 251 -7.40 8.28 -12.45
C GLY A 251 -8.71 8.71 -13.12
N GLN A 252 -9.45 7.75 -13.67
CA GLN A 252 -10.76 7.97 -14.28
C GLN A 252 -11.85 7.78 -13.23
N LEU A 253 -12.89 8.63 -13.24
CA LEU A 253 -13.99 8.51 -12.29
C LEU A 253 -14.75 7.19 -12.53
N HIS A 254 -14.80 6.34 -11.52
CA HIS A 254 -15.43 5.02 -11.62
C HIS A 254 -16.21 4.67 -10.34
N ARG A 255 -17.09 3.67 -10.44
CA ARG A 255 -17.91 3.22 -9.30
C ARG A 255 -17.11 2.29 -8.40
N ALA A 256 -17.29 2.43 -7.09
CA ALA A 256 -16.65 1.59 -6.06
C ALA A 256 -17.61 1.30 -4.91
N PHE A 257 -17.19 0.46 -3.96
CA PHE A 257 -17.89 0.23 -2.70
C PHE A 257 -16.92 -0.02 -1.53
N SER A 258 -17.39 0.32 -0.34
CA SER A 258 -16.70 0.14 0.94
C SER A 258 -17.63 -0.51 1.96
N LEU A 259 -17.30 -1.73 2.41
CA LEU A 259 -18.03 -2.44 3.48
C LEU A 259 -17.54 -2.04 4.87
N LEU A 260 -18.47 -1.68 5.74
CA LEU A 260 -18.31 -1.52 7.18
C LEU A 260 -19.08 -2.64 7.90
N LEU A 261 -18.38 -3.70 8.29
CA LEU A 261 -19.00 -4.85 8.96
C LEU A 261 -18.78 -4.80 10.47
N PHE A 262 -19.87 -4.75 11.21
CA PHE A 262 -19.85 -4.74 12.68
C PHE A 262 -20.22 -6.11 13.25
N ASN A 263 -19.60 -6.51 14.36
CA ASN A 263 -20.06 -7.67 15.11
C ASN A 263 -21.12 -7.30 16.16
N GLU A 264 -21.61 -8.28 16.92
CA GLU A 264 -22.57 -8.08 18.00
C GLU A 264 -22.07 -7.11 19.08
N ALA A 265 -20.77 -7.07 19.33
CA ALA A 265 -20.15 -6.17 20.31
C ALA A 265 -19.96 -4.73 19.78
N GLY A 266 -20.43 -4.42 18.57
CA GLY A 266 -20.30 -3.10 17.95
C GLY A 266 -18.88 -2.79 17.48
N ARG A 267 -18.01 -3.81 17.38
CA ARG A 267 -16.65 -3.66 16.84
C ARG A 267 -16.66 -3.75 15.33
N LEU A 268 -15.87 -2.93 14.66
CA LEU A 268 -15.70 -2.89 13.21
C LEU A 268 -14.56 -3.83 12.77
N LEU A 269 -14.81 -4.65 11.75
CA LEU A 269 -13.76 -5.46 11.12
C LEU A 269 -12.93 -4.60 10.17
N LEU A 270 -11.63 -4.53 10.42
CA LEU A 270 -10.64 -3.89 9.57
C LEU A 270 -9.75 -4.93 8.91
N GLN A 271 -9.23 -4.57 7.73
CA GLN A 271 -8.16 -5.30 7.08
C GLN A 271 -6.94 -4.41 6.86
N GLN A 272 -5.75 -5.02 6.88
CA GLN A 272 -4.52 -4.42 6.40
C GLN A 272 -4.24 -4.95 4.99
N ARG A 273 -4.12 -4.04 4.03
CA ARG A 273 -3.85 -4.37 2.62
C ARG A 273 -2.52 -5.10 2.49
N ALA A 274 -2.46 -6.15 1.67
CA ALA A 274 -1.23 -6.88 1.41
C ALA A 274 -0.15 -6.01 0.74
N ALA A 275 1.11 -6.41 0.88
CA ALA A 275 2.25 -5.72 0.27
C ALA A 275 2.21 -5.76 -1.27
N SER A 276 1.52 -6.75 -1.82
CA SER A 276 1.29 -7.00 -3.25
C SER A 276 0.28 -6.04 -3.90
N LYS A 277 -0.49 -5.27 -3.11
CA LYS A 277 -1.50 -4.35 -3.65
C LYS A 277 -0.84 -3.20 -4.42
N THR A 278 -1.41 -2.90 -5.58
CA THR A 278 -0.94 -1.83 -6.47
C THR A 278 -1.18 -0.46 -5.85
N THR A 279 -2.39 -0.21 -5.36
CA THR A 279 -2.74 1.02 -4.64
C THR A 279 -2.71 0.79 -3.13
N PHE A 280 -2.05 1.70 -2.40
CA PHE A 280 -1.99 1.73 -0.94
C PHE A 280 -1.57 0.40 -0.27
N PRO A 281 -0.43 -0.21 -0.63
CA PRO A 281 0.05 -1.42 0.05
C PRO A 281 0.35 -1.14 1.53
N HIS A 282 0.06 -2.10 2.42
CA HIS A 282 0.21 -2.02 3.89
C HIS A 282 -0.76 -1.11 4.65
N TYR A 283 -1.66 -0.39 3.97
CA TYR A 283 -2.62 0.50 4.64
C TYR A 283 -3.71 -0.31 5.35
N TRP A 284 -4.05 0.12 6.57
CA TRP A 284 -5.27 -0.29 7.25
C TRP A 284 -6.49 0.41 6.63
N SER A 285 -7.56 -0.36 6.43
CA SER A 285 -8.81 0.08 5.83
C SER A 285 -9.99 -0.60 6.51
N ASN A 286 -11.22 -0.16 6.19
CA ASN A 286 -12.44 -0.88 6.51
C ASN A 286 -12.50 -2.28 5.88
N THR A 287 -13.57 -3.01 6.19
CA THR A 287 -13.69 -4.46 6.00
C THR A 287 -13.34 -4.95 4.59
N VAL A 288 -13.94 -4.38 3.55
CA VAL A 288 -13.67 -4.71 2.14
C VAL A 288 -13.86 -3.44 1.30
N CYS A 289 -12.95 -3.16 0.37
CA CYS A 289 -13.06 -2.05 -0.59
C CYS A 289 -12.69 -2.53 -1.99
N SER A 290 -13.60 -2.38 -2.96
CA SER A 290 -13.37 -2.85 -4.33
C SER A 290 -14.40 -2.25 -5.30
N HIS A 291 -14.38 -2.71 -6.54
CA HIS A 291 -15.21 -2.23 -7.64
C HIS A 291 -16.26 -3.26 -8.08
N PRO A 292 -17.48 -2.83 -8.46
CA PRO A 292 -18.33 -3.60 -9.35
C PRO A 292 -17.71 -3.66 -10.76
N LEU A 293 -17.83 -4.81 -11.41
CA LEU A 293 -17.36 -5.06 -12.77
C LEU A 293 -18.39 -4.62 -13.81
N ASP A 294 -17.90 -4.23 -14.99
CA ASP A 294 -18.73 -4.00 -16.17
C ASP A 294 -19.17 -5.32 -16.82
N VAL A 295 -20.02 -6.05 -16.09
CA VAL A 295 -20.67 -7.29 -16.53
C VAL A 295 -22.18 -7.20 -16.24
N PRO A 296 -23.04 -7.91 -16.98
CA PRO A 296 -24.50 -7.80 -16.81
C PRO A 296 -25.00 -8.00 -15.38
N ASP A 297 -24.30 -8.82 -14.58
CA ASP A 297 -24.66 -9.10 -13.19
C ASP A 297 -24.30 -7.98 -12.22
N GLU A 298 -23.30 -7.14 -12.51
CA GLU A 298 -22.80 -6.10 -11.60
C GLU A 298 -23.00 -4.67 -12.11
N ASN A 299 -23.16 -4.49 -13.43
CA ASN A 299 -23.56 -3.22 -14.06
C ASN A 299 -25.06 -3.20 -14.35
N THR A 300 -25.85 -3.19 -13.29
CA THR A 300 -27.31 -3.27 -13.34
C THR A 300 -27.98 -1.89 -13.45
N GLU A 301 -29.20 -1.82 -13.98
CA GLU A 301 -30.00 -0.58 -14.05
C GLU A 301 -30.16 0.13 -12.70
N VAL A 302 -30.24 -0.65 -11.62
CA VAL A 302 -30.23 -0.17 -10.24
C VAL A 302 -28.84 -0.41 -9.66
N PRO A 303 -27.93 0.59 -9.60
CA PRO A 303 -26.52 0.38 -9.31
C PRO A 303 -26.23 -0.34 -8.00
N ILE A 304 -27.03 -0.08 -6.95
CA ILE A 304 -26.83 -0.67 -5.63
C ILE A 304 -27.00 -2.19 -5.62
N VAL A 305 -27.82 -2.76 -6.53
CA VAL A 305 -27.99 -4.21 -6.65
C VAL A 305 -26.69 -4.84 -7.16
N GLY A 306 -26.10 -4.25 -8.21
CA GLY A 306 -24.83 -4.68 -8.76
C GLY A 306 -23.66 -4.52 -7.79
N VAL A 307 -23.62 -3.41 -7.06
CA VAL A 307 -22.66 -3.18 -5.96
C VAL A 307 -22.77 -4.26 -4.88
N GLY A 308 -23.99 -4.62 -4.46
CA GLY A 308 -24.20 -5.68 -3.48
C GLY A 308 -23.65 -7.04 -3.95
N ARG A 309 -23.85 -7.40 -5.22
CA ARG A 309 -23.32 -8.63 -5.82
C ARG A 309 -21.79 -8.64 -5.87
N ALA A 310 -21.20 -7.52 -6.29
CA ALA A 310 -19.75 -7.34 -6.32
C ALA A 310 -19.14 -7.44 -4.92
N LEU A 311 -19.81 -6.85 -3.92
CA LEU A 311 -19.40 -6.90 -2.52
C LEU A 311 -19.38 -8.34 -1.99
N VAL A 312 -20.42 -9.14 -2.24
CA VAL A 312 -20.44 -10.56 -1.85
C VAL A 312 -19.28 -11.33 -2.50
N ARG A 313 -19.04 -11.11 -3.79
CA ARG A 313 -17.91 -11.75 -4.51
C ARG A 313 -16.57 -11.38 -3.87
N ARG A 314 -16.34 -10.11 -3.58
CA ARG A 314 -15.06 -9.62 -3.05
C ARG A 314 -14.86 -9.96 -1.57
N ALA A 315 -15.90 -9.90 -0.74
CA ALA A 315 -15.83 -10.34 0.65
C ALA A 315 -15.40 -11.81 0.76
N LYS A 316 -15.97 -12.67 -0.08
CA LYS A 316 -15.58 -14.08 -0.15
C LYS A 316 -14.14 -14.25 -0.66
N TYR A 317 -13.72 -13.48 -1.66
CA TYR A 317 -12.39 -13.61 -2.25
C TYR A 317 -11.27 -13.08 -1.34
N GLU A 318 -11.46 -11.92 -0.72
CA GLU A 318 -10.42 -11.24 0.07
C GLU A 318 -10.31 -11.81 1.49
N LEU A 319 -11.44 -12.09 2.14
CA LEU A 319 -11.48 -12.48 3.54
C LEU A 319 -11.97 -13.91 3.79
N GLY A 320 -12.38 -14.63 2.75
CA GLY A 320 -13.12 -15.89 2.92
C GLY A 320 -14.46 -15.67 3.61
N LEU A 321 -14.96 -14.43 3.64
CA LEU A 321 -16.13 -14.02 4.39
C LEU A 321 -17.39 -14.36 3.60
N ASP A 322 -18.20 -15.28 4.15
CA ASP A 322 -19.53 -15.54 3.64
C ASP A 322 -20.52 -14.55 4.24
N LEU A 323 -21.13 -13.74 3.38
CA LEU A 323 -22.12 -12.74 3.79
C LEU A 323 -23.54 -13.29 3.84
N GLY A 324 -23.80 -14.52 3.35
CA GLY A 324 -25.08 -15.22 3.49
C GLY A 324 -26.32 -14.32 3.49
N ASP A 325 -27.05 -14.33 4.61
CA ASP A 325 -28.27 -13.54 4.87
C ASP A 325 -27.99 -12.23 5.65
N VAL A 326 -26.74 -11.75 5.69
CA VAL A 326 -26.39 -10.50 6.38
C VAL A 326 -27.16 -9.35 5.73
N GLU A 327 -27.97 -8.66 6.52
CA GLU A 327 -28.67 -7.47 6.07
C GLU A 327 -27.66 -6.33 5.85
N LEU A 328 -27.56 -5.89 4.59
CA LEU A 328 -26.71 -4.79 4.18
C LEU A 328 -27.55 -3.55 3.88
N THR A 329 -27.11 -2.41 4.38
CA THR A 329 -27.69 -1.10 4.08
C THR A 329 -26.66 -0.19 3.42
N CYS A 330 -27.11 0.74 2.59
CA CYS A 330 -26.25 1.72 1.94
C CYS A 330 -26.66 3.12 2.36
N PRO A 331 -26.10 3.65 3.46
CA PRO A 331 -26.55 4.93 3.99
C PRO A 331 -26.04 6.16 3.25
N ALA A 332 -24.96 6.02 2.48
CA ALA A 332 -24.35 7.15 1.79
C ALA A 332 -23.52 6.69 0.59
N ARG A 333 -23.28 7.63 -0.32
CA ARG A 333 -22.23 7.54 -1.33
C ARG A 333 -21.28 8.70 -1.15
N ILE A 334 -19.99 8.40 -1.26
CA ILE A 334 -18.92 9.37 -1.12
C ILE A 334 -18.20 9.48 -2.45
N ARG A 335 -18.02 10.70 -2.96
CA ARG A 335 -17.07 10.94 -4.04
C ARG A 335 -15.73 11.36 -3.45
N TYR A 336 -14.64 10.78 -3.91
CA TYR A 336 -13.30 11.20 -3.50
C TYR A 336 -12.25 10.96 -4.59
N HIS A 337 -11.12 11.65 -4.46
CA HIS A 337 -9.92 11.44 -5.27
C HIS A 337 -8.73 11.31 -4.33
N ALA A 338 -7.89 10.30 -4.50
CA ALA A 338 -6.74 10.09 -3.62
C ALA A 338 -5.54 9.53 -4.39
N ARG A 339 -4.40 10.21 -4.29
CA ARG A 339 -3.15 9.74 -4.90
C ARG A 339 -2.47 8.69 -4.02
N SER A 340 -2.12 7.54 -4.60
CA SER A 340 -1.31 6.52 -3.93
C SER A 340 0.18 6.84 -4.06
N ASP A 341 0.65 7.09 -5.28
CA ASP A 341 2.04 7.42 -5.57
C ASP A 341 2.17 8.23 -6.88
N SER A 342 3.36 8.25 -7.50
CA SER A 342 3.58 8.98 -8.75
C SER A 342 2.76 8.46 -9.94
N ILE A 343 2.39 7.18 -9.93
CA ILE A 343 1.75 6.44 -11.02
C ILE A 343 0.28 6.18 -10.74
N TRP A 344 -0.10 5.93 -9.48
CA TRP A 344 -1.42 5.40 -9.14
C TRP A 344 -2.27 6.34 -8.27
N SER A 345 -3.58 6.34 -8.49
CA SER A 345 -4.59 7.07 -7.71
C SER A 345 -5.97 6.42 -7.78
N GLU A 346 -6.81 6.71 -6.79
CA GLU A 346 -8.24 6.40 -6.77
C GLU A 346 -9.04 7.64 -7.16
N ASN A 347 -10.11 7.45 -7.95
CA ASN A 347 -11.06 8.49 -8.34
C ASN A 347 -12.46 7.87 -8.40
N GLU A 348 -13.20 7.92 -7.30
CA GLU A 348 -14.32 7.02 -7.09
C GLU A 348 -15.61 7.72 -6.67
N VAL A 349 -16.75 7.15 -7.10
CA VAL A 349 -18.02 7.24 -6.40
C VAL A 349 -18.19 5.95 -5.59
N ASP A 350 -17.95 6.06 -4.29
CA ASP A 350 -17.87 4.93 -3.35
C ASP A 350 -19.19 4.74 -2.61
N TYR A 351 -19.77 3.54 -2.75
CA TYR A 351 -20.96 3.10 -2.03
C TYR A 351 -20.60 2.58 -0.65
N ILE A 352 -21.03 3.29 0.39
CA ILE A 352 -20.77 2.88 1.76
C ILE A 352 -21.81 1.84 2.16
N MET A 353 -21.37 0.60 2.31
CA MET A 353 -22.22 -0.55 2.67
C MET A 353 -22.00 -0.88 4.14
N VAL A 354 -23.06 -1.02 4.92
CA VAL A 354 -22.99 -1.31 6.35
C VAL A 354 -23.76 -2.58 6.65
N GLY A 355 -23.12 -3.49 7.37
CA GLY A 355 -23.72 -4.76 7.81
C GLY A 355 -23.39 -5.10 9.25
N ARG A 356 -24.18 -5.99 9.83
CA ARG A 356 -23.89 -6.58 11.14
C ARG A 356 -23.92 -8.11 11.06
N VAL A 357 -22.92 -8.75 11.67
CA VAL A 357 -22.80 -10.20 11.76
C VAL A 357 -23.03 -10.68 13.19
N GLU A 358 -23.76 -11.78 13.28
CA GLU A 358 -24.04 -12.49 14.53
C GLU A 358 -23.13 -13.72 14.68
N GLY A 359 -22.76 -14.03 15.92
CA GLY A 359 -21.93 -15.17 16.26
C GLY A 359 -20.46 -15.08 15.80
N ARG A 360 -19.81 -16.25 15.75
CA ARG A 360 -18.38 -16.37 15.40
C ARG A 360 -18.22 -16.41 13.87
N VAL A 361 -17.63 -15.34 13.33
CA VAL A 361 -17.22 -15.30 11.91
C VAL A 361 -15.90 -16.04 11.73
N THR A 362 -15.83 -16.92 10.74
CA THR A 362 -14.58 -17.54 10.29
C THR A 362 -14.02 -16.73 9.13
N LEU A 363 -12.76 -16.29 9.26
CA LEU A 363 -12.06 -15.55 8.22
C LEU A 363 -10.93 -16.42 7.67
N THR A 364 -10.86 -16.53 6.36
CA THR A 364 -9.77 -17.19 5.63
C THR A 364 -9.23 -16.16 4.64
N ALA A 365 -8.46 -15.21 5.17
CA ALA A 365 -7.93 -14.10 4.40
C ALA A 365 -7.00 -14.59 3.28
N ASN A 366 -7.21 -14.07 2.08
CA ASN A 366 -6.29 -14.30 0.96
C ASN A 366 -5.01 -13.48 1.19
N PRO A 367 -3.83 -14.12 1.39
CA PRO A 367 -2.60 -13.42 1.72
C PRO A 367 -2.11 -12.47 0.61
N ASP A 368 -2.59 -12.65 -0.62
CA ASP A 368 -2.27 -11.76 -1.76
C ASP A 368 -3.08 -10.46 -1.74
N GLU A 369 -4.15 -10.40 -0.92
CA GLU A 369 -5.05 -9.26 -0.79
C GLU A 369 -4.95 -8.60 0.59
N VAL A 370 -4.83 -9.43 1.64
CA VAL A 370 -4.93 -9.02 3.05
C VAL A 370 -3.78 -9.62 3.85
N SER A 371 -3.00 -8.75 4.50
CA SER A 371 -1.86 -9.14 5.35
C SER A 371 -2.24 -9.34 6.82
N ALA A 372 -3.28 -8.65 7.29
CA ALA A 372 -3.79 -8.78 8.66
C ALA A 372 -5.26 -8.37 8.74
N VAL A 373 -5.95 -8.86 9.76
CA VAL A 373 -7.32 -8.43 10.10
C VAL A 373 -7.40 -8.10 11.58
N ARG A 374 -8.27 -7.15 11.95
CA ARG A 374 -8.53 -6.86 13.37
C ARG A 374 -9.93 -6.32 13.57
N TRP A 375 -10.53 -6.66 14.70
CA TRP A 375 -11.76 -6.03 15.17
C TRP A 375 -11.39 -4.84 16.05
N VAL A 376 -11.97 -3.67 15.80
CA VAL A 376 -11.74 -2.47 16.63
C VAL A 376 -13.03 -1.92 17.20
N ASP A 377 -12.98 -1.46 18.44
CA ASP A 377 -13.97 -0.54 19.00
C ASP A 377 -13.63 0.93 18.72
N ARG A 378 -14.37 1.83 19.35
CA ARG A 378 -14.27 3.26 19.12
C ARG A 378 -12.95 3.85 19.55
N GLU A 379 -12.54 3.51 20.76
CA GLU A 379 -11.34 4.00 21.38
C GLU A 379 -10.12 3.49 20.60
N GLU A 380 -10.11 2.20 20.22
CA GLU A 380 -9.07 1.59 19.39
C GLU A 380 -8.97 2.24 17.99
N MET A 381 -10.12 2.53 17.36
CA MET A 381 -10.16 3.22 16.06
C MET A 381 -9.66 4.66 16.16
N ALA A 382 -10.10 5.42 17.17
CA ALA A 382 -9.67 6.79 17.39
C ALA A 382 -8.15 6.87 17.67
N ALA A 383 -7.63 5.94 18.49
CA ALA A 383 -6.20 5.83 18.75
C ALA A 383 -5.39 5.54 17.48
N MET A 384 -5.86 4.62 16.62
CA MET A 384 -5.22 4.37 15.33
C MET A 384 -5.22 5.60 14.42
N LEU A 385 -6.33 6.33 14.34
CA LEU A 385 -6.42 7.50 13.46
C LEU A 385 -5.53 8.66 13.93
N ALA A 386 -5.26 8.74 15.23
CA ALA A 386 -4.36 9.71 15.86
C ALA A 386 -2.86 9.33 15.73
N ASP A 387 -2.56 8.04 15.65
CA ASP A 387 -1.20 7.53 15.47
C ASP A 387 -0.71 7.77 14.04
N ARG A 388 0.18 8.76 13.89
CA ARG A 388 0.76 9.13 12.59
C ARG A 388 1.70 8.08 12.00
N SER A 389 2.14 7.09 12.78
CA SER A 389 2.96 5.99 12.27
C SER A 389 2.14 4.91 11.57
N GLN A 390 0.82 4.86 11.83
CA GLN A 390 -0.08 3.92 11.16
C GLN A 390 -0.50 4.45 9.79
N LEU A 391 -0.30 3.63 8.77
CA LEU A 391 -0.82 3.88 7.42
C LEU A 391 -2.32 3.52 7.40
N VAL A 392 -3.18 4.52 7.26
CA VAL A 392 -4.64 4.37 7.18
C VAL A 392 -5.12 4.94 5.85
N SER A 393 -5.95 4.19 5.12
CA SER A 393 -6.34 4.57 3.76
C SER A 393 -7.10 5.91 3.75
N PRO A 394 -6.91 6.75 2.71
CA PRO A 394 -7.53 8.08 2.66
C PRO A 394 -9.06 8.02 2.75
N TRP A 395 -9.69 7.09 2.04
CA TRP A 395 -11.14 6.90 2.07
C TRP A 395 -11.62 6.44 3.44
N PHE A 396 -10.92 5.51 4.09
CA PHE A 396 -11.34 5.02 5.40
C PHE A 396 -11.21 6.09 6.48
N ARG A 397 -10.16 6.92 6.43
CA ARG A 397 -10.03 8.10 7.28
C ARG A 397 -11.22 9.05 7.08
N ALA A 398 -11.58 9.35 5.83
CA ALA A 398 -12.72 10.22 5.52
C ALA A 398 -14.05 9.63 6.03
N ILE A 399 -14.28 8.34 5.84
CA ILE A 399 -15.47 7.62 6.36
C ILE A 399 -15.51 7.70 7.89
N CYS A 400 -14.38 7.50 8.57
CA CYS A 400 -14.32 7.56 10.03
C CYS A 400 -14.66 8.96 10.55
N GLU A 401 -14.02 9.98 10.00
CA GLU A 401 -14.18 11.37 10.43
C GLU A 401 -15.59 11.92 10.17
N GLN A 402 -16.23 11.49 9.08
CA GLN A 402 -17.52 12.04 8.64
C GLN A 402 -18.74 11.20 9.03
N LEU A 403 -18.61 9.87 9.10
CA LEU A 403 -19.74 8.97 9.33
C LEU A 403 -19.65 8.27 10.69
N ILE A 404 -18.52 7.64 11.02
CA ILE A 404 -18.44 6.73 12.17
C ILE A 404 -18.31 7.50 13.49
N LEU A 405 -17.43 8.50 13.57
CA LEU A 405 -17.24 9.28 14.80
C LEU A 405 -18.44 10.19 15.11
N ALA A 406 -19.14 10.67 14.07
CA ALA A 406 -20.38 11.45 14.19
C ALA A 406 -21.57 10.60 14.68
N ALA A 407 -21.65 9.32 14.26
CA ALA A 407 -22.70 8.40 14.70
C ALA A 407 -22.53 7.93 16.16
N TRP A 408 -21.29 7.89 16.68
CA TRP A 408 -20.99 7.45 18.05
C TRP A 408 -21.12 8.53 19.13
N SER A 409 -21.31 9.80 18.79
CA SER A 409 -21.54 10.89 19.76
C SER A 409 -23.00 10.99 20.27
N GLY A 410 -23.78 9.91 20.23
CA GLY A 410 -25.11 9.86 20.84
C GLY A 410 -26.23 10.50 20.00
N THR A 411 -25.96 10.84 18.75
CA THR A 411 -27.03 11.15 17.79
C THR A 411 -27.12 9.99 16.82
N VAL A 412 -28.06 9.08 17.08
CA VAL A 412 -28.66 8.26 16.03
C VAL A 412 -29.32 9.23 15.05
N VAL A 413 -28.56 9.79 14.13
CA VAL A 413 -29.14 10.18 12.85
C VAL A 413 -29.19 8.88 12.08
N ARG A 414 -30.42 8.45 11.83
CA ARG A 414 -30.77 7.41 10.86
C ARG A 414 -29.88 7.52 9.63
N LEU A 415 -28.87 6.66 9.57
CA LEU A 415 -28.13 6.37 8.33
C LEU A 415 -29.10 5.86 7.23
N THR A 416 -30.34 5.53 7.57
CA THR A 416 -31.39 5.04 6.66
C THR A 416 -32.17 6.12 5.88
N GLU A 417 -31.86 7.43 6.00
CA GLU A 417 -32.71 8.49 5.39
C GLU A 417 -31.99 9.55 4.52
N SER A 418 -30.67 9.47 4.33
CA SER A 418 -29.98 10.39 3.40
C SER A 418 -29.84 9.77 2.00
N LYS A 419 -30.52 10.36 1.01
CA LYS A 419 -30.37 9.99 -0.41
C LYS A 419 -29.31 10.82 -1.14
N ASP A 420 -28.60 11.69 -0.42
CA ASP A 420 -27.75 12.70 -1.03
C ASP A 420 -26.29 12.24 -1.15
N LEU A 421 -25.72 12.51 -2.33
CA LEU A 421 -24.31 12.28 -2.65
C LEU A 421 -23.46 13.24 -1.78
N ILE A 422 -22.72 12.71 -0.81
CA ILE A 422 -21.77 13.50 -0.04
C ILE A 422 -20.52 13.68 -0.91
N ARG A 423 -20.32 14.89 -1.45
CA ARG A 423 -19.12 15.24 -2.23
C ARG A 423 -17.97 15.53 -1.27
N ILE A 424 -16.90 14.74 -1.32
CA ILE A 424 -15.66 14.99 -0.58
C ILE A 424 -14.56 15.34 -1.59
N GLN A 425 -13.85 16.44 -1.36
CA GLN A 425 -12.61 16.76 -2.10
C GLN A 425 -11.41 16.48 -1.20
N PRO A 426 -10.57 15.48 -1.49
CA PRO A 426 -9.29 15.32 -0.81
C PRO A 426 -8.14 15.43 -1.82
N ASP A 427 -7.84 16.64 -2.29
CA ASP A 427 -6.49 16.94 -2.77
C ASP A 427 -5.56 16.98 -1.55
N ILE A 428 -5.10 15.84 -1.07
CA ILE A 428 -4.10 15.74 0.01
C ILE A 428 -2.77 15.26 -0.61
N PRO A 429 -1.79 16.15 -0.82
CA PRO A 429 -0.45 15.76 -1.24
C PRO A 429 0.22 14.89 -0.17
N ALA A 430 1.04 13.92 -0.58
CA ALA A 430 1.82 13.01 0.27
C ALA A 430 2.88 13.70 1.18
N SER A 431 2.90 15.03 1.23
CA SER A 431 3.70 15.83 2.16
C SER A 431 2.78 16.82 2.87
N PHE A 432 2.30 16.47 4.07
CA PHE A 432 1.49 17.41 4.86
C PHE A 432 1.95 17.54 6.31
N VAL A 433 2.61 18.67 6.54
CA VAL A 433 2.66 19.42 7.81
C VAL A 433 1.24 19.95 8.06
N PRO A 434 0.69 19.90 9.29
CA PRO A 434 -0.74 20.11 9.51
C PRO A 434 -1.13 21.57 9.21
N LEU A 435 -1.94 21.77 8.17
CA LEU A 435 -2.79 22.96 8.07
C LEU A 435 -4.10 22.70 8.83
N GLU A 436 -4.48 23.73 9.58
CA GLU A 436 -5.70 23.86 10.36
C GLU A 436 -6.95 23.40 9.60
N VAL A 437 -7.77 22.60 10.26
CA VAL A 437 -9.10 22.20 9.81
C VAL A 437 -9.98 23.44 9.68
N ARG A 438 -10.17 23.92 8.45
CA ARG A 438 -11.26 24.87 8.14
C ARG A 438 -12.57 24.09 8.10
N GLN A 439 -13.38 24.19 9.15
CA GLN A 439 -14.75 23.72 9.13
C GLN A 439 -15.58 24.56 8.17
N HIS A 440 -16.08 23.95 7.09
CA HIS A 440 -17.12 24.53 6.24
C HIS A 440 -18.50 24.22 6.84
N VAL A 441 -19.26 25.25 7.19
CA VAL A 441 -20.68 25.18 7.57
C VAL A 441 -21.51 25.24 6.29
N PHE A 442 -22.35 24.24 6.01
CA PHE A 442 -23.40 24.31 4.99
C PHE A 442 -24.73 24.63 5.67
N VAL A 443 -25.38 25.73 5.26
CA VAL A 443 -26.75 26.07 5.62
C VAL A 443 -27.67 25.58 4.49
N THR A 444 -28.70 24.81 4.83
CA THR A 444 -29.69 24.33 3.86
C THR A 444 -30.72 25.42 3.52
N ASN A 445 -31.18 25.37 2.27
CA ASN A 445 -32.07 26.34 1.64
C ASN A 445 -33.47 26.36 2.30
N VAL A 446 -33.97 27.52 2.72
CA VAL A 446 -35.39 27.73 3.05
C VAL A 446 -36.10 28.17 1.77
N PRO A 447 -37.18 27.49 1.32
CA PRO A 447 -37.89 27.85 0.11
C PRO A 447 -38.40 29.30 0.16
N GLY A 448 -37.89 30.16 -0.73
CA GLY A 448 -38.37 31.54 -0.91
C GLY A 448 -37.33 32.66 -0.82
N SER A 449 -36.06 32.37 -0.50
CA SER A 449 -35.03 33.41 -0.39
C SER A 449 -34.25 33.61 -1.71
N LYS A 450 -34.35 34.81 -2.30
CA LYS A 450 -33.45 35.28 -3.36
C LYS A 450 -32.21 35.88 -2.70
N LEU A 451 -31.14 35.09 -2.52
CA LEU A 451 -29.85 35.61 -2.10
C LEU A 451 -28.81 35.39 -3.21
N ALA A 452 -28.25 36.50 -3.69
CA ALA A 452 -27.22 36.55 -4.71
C ALA A 452 -25.85 36.21 -4.09
N TRP A 453 -25.09 35.37 -4.79
CA TRP A 453 -23.75 34.95 -4.41
C TRP A 453 -22.76 36.13 -4.47
N HIS A 454 -22.10 36.46 -3.36
CA HIS A 454 -20.86 37.24 -3.36
C HIS A 454 -19.72 36.41 -2.76
N ARG A 455 -18.64 36.27 -3.54
CA ARG A 455 -17.45 35.47 -3.25
C ARG A 455 -16.41 36.39 -2.59
N MET A 456 -16.13 36.23 -1.30
CA MET A 456 -14.99 36.88 -0.64
C MET A 456 -13.75 35.99 -0.74
N ILE A 457 -12.72 36.45 -1.44
CA ILE A 457 -11.35 35.90 -1.42
C ILE A 457 -10.47 36.98 -0.76
N CYS A 458 -9.86 36.68 0.39
CA CYS A 458 -8.79 37.51 0.98
C CYS A 458 -7.42 36.87 0.67
N PRO A 459 -6.46 37.58 0.06
CA PRO A 459 -5.12 37.08 -0.17
C PRO A 459 -4.20 37.49 0.98
N TRP A 460 -3.50 36.54 1.60
CA TRP A 460 -2.29 36.82 2.37
C TRP A 460 -1.08 36.36 1.57
N ARG A 461 -0.30 37.33 1.09
CA ARG A 461 1.06 37.16 0.60
C ARG A 461 1.91 38.26 1.23
N SER A 462 2.81 37.90 2.13
CA SER A 462 4.11 38.56 2.25
C SER A 462 5.03 37.70 3.10
N VAL A 463 6.20 37.44 2.53
CA VAL A 463 7.36 36.75 3.10
C VAL A 463 8.09 37.75 4.00
N CYS A 464 8.52 37.33 5.18
CA CYS A 464 9.66 37.93 5.88
C CYS A 464 10.62 36.82 6.27
N SER A 465 11.87 36.98 5.85
CA SER A 465 13.00 36.09 6.08
C SER A 465 13.37 36.03 7.55
N VAL A 466 13.66 34.82 8.01
CA VAL A 466 14.17 34.50 9.34
C VAL A 466 15.63 34.96 9.40
N GLU A 467 15.88 36.21 9.82
CA GLU A 467 17.23 36.62 10.24
C GLU A 467 17.28 37.82 11.21
N ASP A 468 16.20 38.61 11.40
CA ASP A 468 16.25 39.80 12.28
C ASP A 468 15.10 39.89 13.31
N MET A 469 14.98 38.94 14.24
CA MET A 469 14.23 39.19 15.48
C MET A 469 15.04 38.77 16.71
N THR A 470 15.49 39.78 17.45
CA THR A 470 16.20 39.66 18.73
C THR A 470 15.25 39.25 19.86
N ALA A 471 15.82 38.58 20.87
CA ALA A 471 15.17 37.75 21.87
C ALA A 471 14.31 38.46 22.95
N SER A 472 13.48 39.47 22.63
CA SER A 472 12.70 40.19 23.65
C SER A 472 11.21 40.39 23.39
N GLU A 473 10.59 39.80 22.36
CA GLU A 473 9.15 39.98 22.10
C GLU A 473 8.39 38.66 21.95
N SER A 474 8.55 37.78 22.95
CA SER A 474 7.61 36.68 23.20
C SER A 474 6.61 37.10 24.28
N ALA A 475 5.41 37.53 23.88
CA ALA A 475 4.27 37.64 24.76
C ALA A 475 3.06 36.94 24.11
N GLU A 476 2.88 35.67 24.43
CA GLU A 476 1.65 34.91 24.15
C GLU A 476 0.51 35.45 25.04
N LEU A 477 -0.58 35.93 24.43
CA LEU A 477 -1.82 36.30 25.13
C LEU A 477 -2.66 35.03 25.37
N PHE A 478 -2.73 34.58 26.63
CA PHE A 478 -3.57 33.48 27.08
C PHE A 478 -4.90 34.00 27.66
N LEU A 479 -6.05 33.57 27.12
CA LEU A 479 -7.37 33.83 27.72
C LEU A 479 -7.87 32.59 28.48
N THR A 480 -8.32 32.77 29.72
CA THR A 480 -8.85 31.68 30.55
C THR A 480 -10.33 31.38 30.23
N GLN A 481 -10.80 30.16 30.52
CA GLN A 481 -12.19 29.73 30.28
C GLN A 481 -13.24 30.63 30.97
N GLN A 482 -12.88 31.25 32.11
CA GLN A 482 -13.75 32.19 32.82
C GLN A 482 -13.91 33.53 32.09
N ASP A 483 -12.88 34.00 31.38
CA ASP A 483 -12.92 35.26 30.65
C ASP A 483 -13.75 35.14 29.36
N VAL A 484 -13.66 34.00 28.67
CA VAL A 484 -14.50 33.67 27.51
C VAL A 484 -15.99 33.59 27.90
N THR A 485 -16.30 32.92 29.02
CA THR A 485 -17.67 32.83 29.54
C THR A 485 -18.24 34.21 29.93
N ARG A 486 -17.39 35.09 30.47
CA ARG A 486 -17.78 36.48 30.82
C ARG A 486 -18.07 37.32 29.58
N GLN A 487 -17.27 37.19 28.52
CA GLN A 487 -17.50 37.88 27.25
C GLN A 487 -18.75 37.36 26.51
N LEU A 488 -18.98 36.05 26.49
CA LEU A 488 -20.17 35.46 25.85
C LEU A 488 -21.48 35.92 26.50
N LYS A 489 -21.52 36.03 27.83
CA LYS A 489 -22.67 36.61 28.56
C LYS A 489 -22.91 38.09 28.24
N ARG A 490 -21.85 38.82 27.87
CA ARG A 490 -21.91 40.22 27.46
C ARG A 490 -22.48 40.35 26.04
N ILE A 491 -22.10 39.45 25.15
CA ILE A 491 -22.58 39.36 23.75
C ILE A 491 -24.04 38.91 23.69
N SER A 492 -24.45 37.92 24.51
CA SER A 492 -25.86 37.50 24.61
C SER A 492 -26.77 38.58 25.20
N GLY A 493 -26.22 39.64 25.80
CA GLY A 493 -26.96 40.78 26.34
C GLY A 493 -27.18 41.92 25.34
N LEU A 494 -26.59 41.85 24.14
CA LEU A 494 -26.80 42.84 23.08
C LEU A 494 -28.09 42.50 22.31
N ALA A 495 -28.95 43.50 22.10
CA ALA A 495 -30.20 43.34 21.36
C ALA A 495 -29.92 42.82 19.93
N GLY A 496 -30.59 41.74 19.52
CA GLY A 496 -30.42 41.12 18.19
C GLY A 496 -29.38 39.98 18.12
N CYS A 497 -28.70 39.61 19.20
CA CYS A 497 -27.71 38.52 19.19
C CYS A 497 -28.24 37.25 19.88
N THR A 498 -28.23 36.10 19.17
CA THR A 498 -28.57 34.78 19.73
C THR A 498 -27.41 33.82 19.53
N ILE A 499 -26.86 33.26 20.62
CA ILE A 499 -25.77 32.27 20.55
C ILE A 499 -26.39 30.89 20.26
N LEU A 500 -26.06 30.31 19.10
CA LEU A 500 -26.65 29.03 18.66
C LEU A 500 -25.90 27.79 19.17
N ASN A 501 -24.57 27.86 19.36
CA ASN A 501 -23.80 26.76 19.95
C ASN A 501 -22.40 27.22 20.42
N TYR A 502 -21.83 26.56 21.44
CA TYR A 502 -20.40 26.63 21.77
C TYR A 502 -19.94 25.27 22.31
N SER A 503 -18.70 24.86 21.99
CA SER A 503 -18.12 23.60 22.50
C SER A 503 -16.79 23.88 23.20
N THR A 504 -16.61 23.22 24.35
CA THR A 504 -15.35 23.18 25.09
C THR A 504 -14.61 21.88 24.74
N VAL A 505 -13.39 21.97 24.23
CA VAL A 505 -12.51 20.81 24.13
C VAL A 505 -11.78 20.70 25.48
N ALA A 506 -12.20 19.77 26.33
CA ALA A 506 -11.47 19.47 27.57
C ALA A 506 -10.30 18.52 27.23
N GLY A 507 -9.07 19.02 27.28
CA GLY A 507 -7.88 18.19 27.13
C GLY A 507 -7.47 17.57 28.47
N PHE A 508 -7.38 16.24 28.58
CA PHE A 508 -6.74 15.62 29.74
C PHE A 508 -5.22 15.52 29.53
N SER A 509 -4.53 16.20 30.45
CA SER A 509 -3.11 16.19 30.83
C SER A 509 -2.06 16.51 29.75
N GLY A 510 -1.65 17.77 29.72
CA GLY A 510 -0.31 18.18 29.25
C GLY A 510 -0.25 19.33 28.25
N MET A 511 -1.38 19.71 27.64
CA MET A 511 -1.47 20.84 26.71
C MET A 511 -2.62 21.75 27.11
N GLN A 512 -2.34 23.06 27.16
CA GLN A 512 -3.28 24.12 27.54
C GLN A 512 -4.54 24.09 26.68
N ASP A 513 -5.69 24.22 27.33
CA ASP A 513 -7.03 24.20 26.74
C ASP A 513 -7.17 25.28 25.65
N ARG A 514 -7.56 24.88 24.44
CA ARG A 514 -8.01 25.79 23.37
C ARG A 514 -9.51 25.66 23.20
N MET A 515 -10.21 26.79 23.21
CA MET A 515 -11.66 26.85 23.06
C MET A 515 -12.01 27.66 21.81
N SER A 516 -12.76 27.06 20.90
CA SER A 516 -13.26 27.69 19.66
C SER A 516 -14.70 28.16 19.88
N VAL A 517 -14.99 29.43 19.63
CA VAL A 517 -16.34 29.98 19.80
C VAL A 517 -16.85 30.51 18.46
N HIS A 518 -17.98 29.97 18.00
CA HIS A 518 -18.68 30.44 16.80
C HIS A 518 -19.90 31.27 17.21
N VAL A 519 -19.87 32.58 16.94
CA VAL A 519 -21.00 33.49 17.18
C VAL A 519 -21.66 33.82 15.84
N VAL A 520 -22.96 33.59 15.73
CA VAL A 520 -23.77 33.99 14.56
C VAL A 520 -24.78 35.02 15.03
N ALA A 521 -24.65 36.27 14.57
CA ALA A 521 -25.63 37.32 14.84
C ALA A 521 -26.75 37.27 13.77
N ARG A 522 -28.00 37.43 14.20
CA ARG A 522 -29.16 37.52 13.30
C ARG A 522 -29.61 38.98 13.29
N ASN A 523 -29.40 39.69 12.20
CA ASN A 523 -29.87 41.07 12.09
C ASN A 523 -31.30 41.03 11.54
N ASP A 524 -32.29 41.26 12.41
CA ASP A 524 -33.71 41.24 12.03
C ASP A 524 -34.26 42.65 11.68
N ASP A 525 -33.41 43.69 11.53
CA ASP A 525 -33.86 45.04 11.15
C ASP A 525 -33.12 45.63 9.92
N GLU A 526 -33.90 46.28 9.04
CA GLU A 526 -33.61 46.78 7.69
C GLU A 526 -32.58 47.94 7.58
N HIS A 527 -31.49 47.92 8.34
CA HIS A 527 -30.38 48.86 8.12
C HIS A 527 -29.08 48.12 7.82
N GLU A 528 -28.71 48.12 6.53
CA GLU A 528 -27.41 47.66 6.02
C GLU A 528 -26.28 48.45 6.70
N SER A 529 -25.79 47.90 7.80
CA SER A 529 -24.43 48.12 8.26
C SER A 529 -23.78 46.75 8.29
N SER A 530 -22.68 46.62 7.56
CA SER A 530 -22.00 45.34 7.43
C SER A 530 -21.34 44.98 8.77
N ILE A 531 -21.13 43.70 9.04
CA ILE A 531 -20.34 43.24 10.20
C ILE A 531 -18.96 43.93 10.25
N TYR A 532 -18.42 44.33 9.09
CA TYR A 532 -17.19 45.12 8.99
C TYR A 532 -17.31 46.49 9.66
N ASP A 533 -18.43 47.20 9.48
CA ASP A 533 -18.62 48.54 10.06
C ASP A 533 -18.73 48.51 11.59
N LEU A 534 -19.36 47.47 12.14
CA LEU A 534 -19.49 47.25 13.59
C LEU A 534 -18.15 46.85 14.24
N VAL A 535 -17.37 45.99 13.57
CA VAL A 535 -16.04 45.59 14.04
C VAL A 535 -15.07 46.77 13.95
N GLU A 536 -15.11 47.54 12.86
CA GLU A 536 -14.26 48.71 12.67
C GLU A 536 -14.60 49.84 13.65
N GLN A 537 -15.89 50.07 13.96
CA GLN A 537 -16.30 51.02 15.00
C GLN A 537 -15.89 50.59 16.41
N SER A 538 -15.98 49.29 16.74
CA SER A 538 -15.51 48.77 18.04
C SER A 538 -13.99 48.91 18.19
N MET A 539 -13.22 48.58 17.15
CA MET A 539 -11.76 48.75 17.15
C MET A 539 -11.36 50.23 17.23
N LYS A 540 -12.04 51.13 16.49
CA LYS A 540 -11.82 52.59 16.59
C LYS A 540 -12.18 53.15 17.96
N ALA A 541 -13.07 52.50 18.71
CA ALA A 541 -13.42 52.86 20.08
C ALA A 541 -12.49 52.26 21.14
N GLY A 542 -11.38 51.60 20.75
CA GLY A 542 -10.39 51.03 21.68
C GLY A 542 -10.92 49.87 22.51
N ARG A 543 -11.95 49.17 22.02
CA ARG A 543 -12.49 47.96 22.65
C ARG A 543 -11.95 46.76 21.88
N GLU A 544 -11.15 45.94 22.59
CA GLU A 544 -10.57 44.67 22.09
C GLU A 544 -11.65 43.68 21.65
#